data_AF-G8S3M4-F1
#
_entry.id   AF-G8S3M4-F1
#
_cell.length_a   1.000
_cell.length_b   1.000
_cell.length_c   1.000
_cell.angle_alpha   90.00
_cell.angle_beta   90.00
_cell.angle_gamma   90.00
#
_symmetry.space_group_name_H-M   'P 1'
#
loop_
_entity.id
_entity.type
_entity.pdbx_description
1 polymer ?
#
loop_
_entity_poly.entity_id
_entity_poly.type
_entity_poly.pdbx_seq_one_letter_code
_entity_poly.pdbx_strand_id
1 'polypeptide(L)'
;MKAVDVIVQRVRTTWSKQSRGNPGAALRSAVPEAFPLPAAGAPLFHDITVAEDEDFVPREAILPQPPAAAFGLRLVGNALRVQLPNGHGAPARAPRPVLTLRRGDWLRWHLNNRHAEQTGWYYSQTTVSIAFGPTAPDTFLGAPPHTIDERARLR
;
A
#
# COMPACT_ATOMS: atom_id res chain seq x y z
N MET A 1 -21.43 12.61 -7.39
CA MET A 1 -20.30 12.01 -8.14
C MET A 1 -20.50 10.50 -8.10
N LYS A 2 -20.44 9.79 -9.24
CA LYS A 2 -20.45 8.32 -9.22
C LYS A 2 -19.18 7.84 -8.51
N ALA A 3 -19.34 6.85 -7.64
CA ALA A 3 -18.20 6.15 -7.05
C ALA A 3 -17.31 5.58 -8.17
N VAL A 4 -16.00 5.74 -8.04
CA VAL A 4 -15.03 5.18 -8.98
C VAL A 4 -14.93 3.68 -8.69
N ASP A 5 -14.98 2.86 -9.72
CA ASP A 5 -14.84 1.39 -9.66
C ASP A 5 -13.37 1.00 -9.38
N VAL A 6 -12.90 1.32 -8.18
CA VAL A 6 -11.50 1.17 -7.77
C VAL A 6 -11.38 0.33 -6.51
N ILE A 7 -10.42 -0.58 -6.52
CA ILE A 7 -10.05 -1.38 -5.35
C ILE A 7 -8.61 -1.05 -4.98
N VAL A 8 -8.41 -0.69 -3.71
CA VAL A 8 -7.10 -0.41 -3.15
C VAL A 8 -6.84 -1.38 -2.02
N GLN A 9 -5.72 -2.09 -2.07
CA GLN A 9 -5.20 -2.83 -0.92
C GLN A 9 -3.92 -2.15 -0.43
N ARG A 10 -3.85 -1.85 0.86
CA ARG A 10 -2.63 -1.36 1.50
C ARG A 10 -2.19 -2.41 2.51
N VAL A 11 -0.98 -2.95 2.33
CA VAL A 11 -0.31 -3.71 3.39
C VAL A 11 0.77 -2.81 3.98
N ARG A 12 0.65 -2.48 5.26
CA ARG A 12 1.62 -1.64 5.98
C ARG A 12 2.19 -2.38 7.18
N THR A 13 3.49 -2.63 7.14
CA THR A 13 4.26 -3.15 8.26
C THR A 13 5.00 -2.02 8.97
N THR A 14 4.91 -1.94 10.30
CA THR A 14 5.65 -0.99 11.14
C THR A 14 6.50 -1.68 12.18
N TRP A 15 7.70 -1.15 12.41
CA TRP A 15 8.61 -1.65 13.44
C TRP A 15 9.51 -0.54 13.98
N SER A 16 9.96 -0.70 15.20
CA SER A 16 10.94 0.14 15.88
C SER A 16 12.37 -0.20 15.45
N LYS A 17 13.36 0.48 16.06
CA LYS A 17 14.77 0.12 15.87
C LYS A 17 15.10 -1.29 16.40
N GLN A 18 14.35 -1.82 17.36
CA GLN A 18 14.64 -3.11 18.01
C GLN A 18 14.58 -4.26 17.00
N SER A 19 13.51 -4.32 16.21
CA SER A 19 13.38 -5.27 15.09
C SER A 19 14.12 -4.88 13.81
N ARG A 20 15.12 -3.99 13.83
CA ARG A 20 15.93 -3.70 12.62
C ARG A 20 16.87 -4.86 12.27
N GLY A 21 17.41 -5.54 13.27
CA GLY A 21 18.28 -6.71 13.13
C GLY A 21 17.51 -8.04 13.12
N ASN A 22 18.23 -9.15 13.03
CA ASN A 22 17.67 -10.48 13.29
C ASN A 22 17.39 -10.60 14.81
N PRO A 23 16.29 -11.21 15.30
CA PRO A 23 15.24 -12.00 14.62
C PRO A 23 14.08 -11.21 13.99
N GLY A 24 13.86 -9.95 14.38
CA GLY A 24 12.74 -9.13 13.87
C GLY A 24 12.78 -8.91 12.35
N ALA A 25 13.96 -9.00 11.74
CA ALA A 25 14.13 -9.01 10.30
C ALA A 25 13.46 -10.18 9.59
N ALA A 26 13.51 -11.38 10.17
CA ALA A 26 12.87 -12.56 9.60
C ALA A 26 11.34 -12.45 9.67
N LEU A 27 10.81 -12.00 10.82
CA LEU A 27 9.38 -11.80 11.03
C LEU A 27 8.79 -10.80 10.03
N ARG A 28 9.40 -9.62 9.89
CA ARG A 28 8.92 -8.61 8.93
C ARG A 28 9.01 -9.07 7.47
N SER A 29 10.02 -9.88 7.10
CA SER A 29 10.16 -10.39 5.74
C SER A 29 9.17 -11.51 5.40
N ALA A 30 8.58 -12.13 6.42
CA ALA A 30 7.53 -13.13 6.24
C ALA A 30 6.15 -12.50 5.99
N VAL A 31 5.98 -11.20 6.23
CA VAL A 31 4.72 -10.50 5.98
C VAL A 31 4.43 -10.49 4.47
N PRO A 32 3.28 -11.03 4.02
CA PRO A 32 2.90 -11.01 2.61
C PRO A 32 2.77 -9.59 2.07
N GLU A 33 3.13 -9.39 0.81
CA GLU A 33 2.95 -8.08 0.14
C GLU A 33 1.49 -7.82 -0.27
N ALA A 34 0.67 -8.86 -0.30
CA ALA A 34 -0.74 -8.81 -0.66
C ALA A 34 -1.53 -9.93 0.03
N PHE A 35 -2.83 -9.71 0.19
CA PHE A 35 -3.79 -10.65 0.77
C PHE A 35 -4.93 -10.89 -0.22
N PRO A 36 -5.68 -12.00 -0.10
CA PRO A 36 -6.90 -12.20 -0.89
C PRO A 36 -7.85 -11.02 -0.70
N LEU A 37 -8.44 -10.53 -1.80
CA LEU A 37 -9.45 -9.50 -1.74
C LEU A 37 -10.75 -10.07 -1.11
N PRO A 38 -11.43 -9.30 -0.24
CA PRO A 38 -12.70 -9.74 0.31
C PRO A 38 -13.77 -9.81 -0.79
N ALA A 39 -14.84 -10.56 -0.53
CA ALA A 39 -15.99 -10.69 -1.43
C ALA A 39 -16.89 -9.43 -1.44
N ALA A 40 -16.28 -8.25 -1.52
CA ALA A 40 -16.94 -6.96 -1.62
C ALA A 40 -16.69 -6.35 -3.00
N GLY A 41 -17.72 -5.76 -3.60
CA GLY A 41 -17.59 -5.03 -4.86
C GLY A 41 -16.85 -3.70 -4.67
N ALA A 42 -16.29 -3.16 -5.75
CA ALA A 42 -15.71 -1.83 -5.73
C ALA A 42 -16.80 -0.73 -5.65
N PRO A 43 -16.48 0.47 -5.13
CA PRO A 43 -15.20 0.86 -4.52
C PRO A 43 -14.89 0.08 -3.25
N LEU A 44 -13.60 -0.15 -3.01
CA LEU A 44 -13.15 -0.87 -1.83
C LEU A 44 -11.77 -0.38 -1.38
N PHE A 45 -11.59 -0.30 -0.07
CA PHE A 45 -10.28 -0.20 0.55
C PHE A 45 -10.08 -1.32 1.56
N HIS A 46 -9.10 -2.17 1.27
CA HIS A 46 -8.67 -3.27 2.13
C HIS A 46 -7.34 -2.87 2.77
N ASP A 47 -7.40 -2.51 4.04
CA ASP A 47 -6.24 -2.06 4.80
C ASP A 47 -5.75 -3.20 5.68
N ILE A 48 -4.49 -3.59 5.50
CA ILE A 48 -3.81 -4.57 6.32
C ILE A 48 -2.69 -3.86 7.05
N THR A 49 -2.78 -3.81 8.37
CA THR A 49 -1.72 -3.28 9.24
C THR A 49 -1.04 -4.41 9.98
N VAL A 50 0.28 -4.34 10.06
CA VAL A 50 1.13 -5.30 10.75
C VAL A 50 2.11 -4.51 11.59
N ALA A 51 2.20 -4.78 12.89
CA ALA A 51 3.06 -4.00 13.78
C ALA A 51 3.91 -4.89 14.69
N GLU A 52 5.12 -4.43 15.01
CA GLU A 52 6.05 -5.14 15.91
C GLU A 52 5.49 -5.35 17.31
N ASP A 53 4.78 -4.36 17.86
CA ASP A 53 4.12 -4.43 19.17
C ASP A 53 2.88 -5.34 19.19
N GLU A 54 2.50 -5.86 18.02
CA GLU A 54 1.45 -6.87 17.84
C GLU A 54 2.00 -8.17 17.25
N ASP A 55 3.28 -8.47 17.51
CA ASP A 55 3.98 -9.70 17.08
C ASP A 55 3.94 -9.95 15.57
N PHE A 56 3.82 -8.88 14.78
CA PHE A 56 3.63 -8.94 13.33
C PHE A 56 2.39 -9.75 12.89
N VAL A 57 1.35 -9.81 13.72
CA VAL A 57 0.06 -10.40 13.34
C VAL A 57 -0.72 -9.43 12.44
N PRO A 58 -1.18 -9.85 11.25
CA PRO A 58 -1.98 -8.98 10.38
C PRO A 58 -3.35 -8.63 10.98
N ARG A 59 -3.69 -7.34 10.93
CA ARG A 59 -5.04 -6.85 11.19
C ARG A 59 -5.64 -6.25 9.93
N GLU A 60 -6.85 -6.66 9.62
CA GLU A 60 -7.56 -6.25 8.40
C GLU A 60 -8.70 -5.29 8.73
N ALA A 61 -8.84 -4.24 7.93
CA ALA A 61 -10.00 -3.36 7.91
C ALA A 61 -10.51 -3.22 6.47
N ILE A 62 -11.82 -3.28 6.30
CA ILE A 62 -12.48 -3.15 5.00
C ILE A 62 -13.36 -1.91 5.05
N LEU A 63 -13.03 -0.93 4.20
CA LEU A 63 -13.78 0.32 4.08
C LEU A 63 -14.43 0.40 2.69
N PRO A 64 -15.60 1.05 2.58
CA PRO A 64 -16.33 1.15 1.32
C PRO A 64 -15.63 2.04 0.27
N GLN A 65 -14.54 2.72 0.61
CA GLN A 65 -13.76 3.51 -0.34
C GLN A 65 -12.38 3.85 0.21
N PRO A 66 -11.38 4.06 -0.67
CA PRO A 66 -10.06 4.55 -0.24
C PRO A 66 -10.13 6.00 0.26
N PRO A 67 -9.40 6.33 1.35
CA PRO A 67 -9.24 7.71 1.80
C PRO A 67 -8.66 8.60 0.69
N ALA A 68 -9.43 9.62 0.27
CA ALA A 68 -9.05 10.48 -0.86
C ALA A 68 -7.67 11.13 -0.68
N ALA A 69 -7.37 11.57 0.55
CA ALA A 69 -6.10 12.20 0.91
C ALA A 69 -4.88 11.27 0.80
N ALA A 70 -5.08 9.94 0.76
CA ALA A 70 -3.98 8.98 0.76
C ALA A 70 -3.58 8.47 -0.64
N PHE A 71 -4.44 8.59 -1.65
CA PHE A 71 -4.25 7.88 -2.92
C PHE A 71 -4.37 8.73 -4.20
N GLY A 72 -4.94 9.93 -4.14
CA GLY A 72 -5.03 10.83 -5.30
C GLY A 72 -5.59 10.15 -6.56
N LEU A 73 -6.79 9.59 -6.44
CA LEU A 73 -7.45 8.81 -7.50
C LEU A 73 -8.44 9.68 -8.26
N ARG A 74 -8.33 9.73 -9.59
CA ARG A 74 -9.22 10.54 -10.42
C ARG A 74 -9.55 9.86 -11.75
N LEU A 75 -10.84 9.72 -12.04
CA LEU A 75 -11.29 9.27 -13.36
C LEU A 75 -11.07 10.38 -14.40
N VAL A 76 -10.40 10.06 -15.50
CA VAL A 76 -10.17 10.96 -16.64
C VAL A 76 -10.57 10.22 -17.92
N GLY A 77 -11.73 10.58 -18.48
CA GLY A 77 -12.35 9.79 -19.55
C GLY A 77 -12.65 8.37 -19.05
N ASN A 78 -12.10 7.36 -19.74
CA ASN A 78 -12.28 5.94 -19.40
C ASN A 78 -11.08 5.33 -18.66
N ALA A 79 -10.19 6.15 -18.11
CA ALA A 79 -9.00 5.69 -17.42
C ALA A 79 -8.88 6.29 -16.02
N LEU A 80 -8.32 5.52 -15.10
CA LEU A 80 -8.04 5.97 -13.74
C LEU A 80 -6.66 6.58 -13.68
N ARG A 81 -6.59 7.89 -13.42
CA ARG A 81 -5.35 8.57 -13.06
C ARG A 81 -5.05 8.30 -11.58
N VAL A 82 -3.85 7.79 -11.32
CA VAL A 82 -3.33 7.48 -9.99
C VAL A 82 -2.15 8.40 -9.70
N GLN A 83 -2.23 9.13 -8.58
CA GLN A 83 -1.15 10.00 -8.11
C GLN A 83 -1.08 9.91 -6.59
N LEU A 84 -0.25 9.00 -6.08
CA LEU A 84 -0.03 8.93 -4.64
C LEU A 84 0.58 10.26 -4.14
N PRO A 85 0.06 10.86 -3.06
CA PRO A 85 0.68 12.02 -2.43
C PRO A 85 2.10 11.68 -2.01
N ASN A 86 3.04 12.62 -2.02
CA ASN A 86 4.36 12.38 -1.44
C ASN A 86 4.19 12.05 0.05
N GLY A 87 4.82 10.97 0.49
CA GLY A 87 4.76 10.56 1.88
C GLY A 87 5.52 11.53 2.79
N HIS A 88 5.07 11.64 4.03
CA HIS A 88 5.87 12.19 5.12
C HIS A 88 6.79 11.07 5.65
N GLY A 89 8.05 11.39 5.92
CA GLY A 89 9.06 10.43 6.36
C GLY A 89 10.38 10.55 5.59
N ALA A 90 11.43 9.96 6.14
CA ALA A 90 12.74 9.89 5.51
C ALA A 90 12.91 8.56 4.73
N PRO A 91 13.65 8.55 3.61
CA PRO A 91 14.27 9.72 2.96
C PRO A 91 13.24 10.58 2.22
N ALA A 92 13.55 11.86 2.03
CA ALA A 92 12.83 12.69 1.08
C ALA A 92 12.95 12.08 -0.32
N ARG A 93 11.85 12.06 -1.07
CA ARG A 93 11.77 11.41 -2.39
C ARG A 93 11.53 12.45 -3.47
N ALA A 94 12.00 12.13 -4.68
CA ALA A 94 11.59 12.86 -5.85
C ALA A 94 10.05 12.80 -6.00
N PRO A 95 9.44 13.77 -6.71
CA PRO A 95 8.02 13.72 -7.02
C PRO A 95 7.63 12.39 -7.65
N ARG A 96 6.52 11.82 -7.19
CA ARG A 96 6.01 10.54 -7.68
C ARG A 96 5.52 10.64 -9.13
N PRO A 97 5.69 9.59 -9.94
CA PRO A 97 5.08 9.54 -11.26
C PRO A 97 3.55 9.56 -11.16
N VAL A 98 2.92 10.12 -12.18
CA VAL A 98 1.48 9.99 -12.39
C VAL A 98 1.24 8.81 -13.31
N LEU A 99 0.45 7.84 -12.87
CA LEU A 99 0.11 6.68 -13.67
C LEU A 99 -1.34 6.75 -14.15
N THR A 100 -1.61 6.04 -15.24
CA THR A 100 -2.95 5.88 -15.80
C THR A 100 -3.23 4.38 -15.93
N LEU A 101 -4.32 3.91 -15.32
CA LEU A 101 -4.79 2.53 -15.43
C LEU A 101 -6.00 2.48 -16.36
N ARG A 102 -6.02 1.51 -17.29
CA ARG A 102 -7.25 1.18 -18.02
C ARG A 102 -8.10 0.27 -17.16
N ARG A 103 -9.39 0.17 -17.50
CA ARG A 103 -10.29 -0.75 -16.82
C ARG A 103 -9.80 -2.20 -17.06
N GLY A 104 -9.64 -2.96 -15.98
CA GLY A 104 -9.02 -4.29 -15.96
C GLY A 104 -7.53 -4.27 -15.58
N ASP A 105 -6.88 -3.09 -15.58
CA ASP A 105 -5.48 -2.97 -15.18
C ASP A 105 -5.35 -2.78 -13.67
N TRP A 106 -4.18 -3.13 -13.16
CA TRP A 106 -3.77 -2.82 -11.80
C TRP A 106 -2.28 -2.54 -11.71
N LEU A 107 -1.85 -1.99 -10.58
CA LEU A 107 -0.44 -1.72 -10.29
C LEU A 107 -0.10 -2.12 -8.85
N ARG A 108 1.20 -2.28 -8.60
CA ARG A 108 1.76 -2.40 -7.25
C ARG A 108 2.81 -1.33 -7.01
N TRP A 109 2.76 -0.72 -5.84
CA TRP A 109 3.69 0.30 -5.39
C TRP A 109 4.31 -0.08 -4.07
N HIS A 110 5.64 -0.21 -4.03
CA HIS A 110 6.39 -0.48 -2.82
C HIS A 110 7.06 0.78 -2.32
N LEU A 111 6.97 1.04 -1.02
CA LEU A 111 7.66 2.16 -0.38
C LEU A 111 8.10 1.76 1.03
N ASN A 112 9.15 2.40 1.50
CA ASN A 112 9.55 2.35 2.90
C ASN A 112 9.95 3.73 3.39
N ASN A 113 9.76 3.96 4.69
CA ASN A 113 10.05 5.23 5.33
C ASN A 113 10.56 5.00 6.75
N ARG A 114 11.33 5.96 7.25
CA ARG A 114 11.65 6.14 8.66
C ARG A 114 10.96 7.41 9.15
N HIS A 115 10.36 7.33 10.33
CA HIS A 115 9.55 8.39 10.91
C HIS A 115 10.11 8.75 12.28
N ALA A 116 10.10 10.04 12.60
CA ALA A 116 10.44 10.53 13.93
C ALA A 116 9.15 10.72 14.74
N GLU A 117 9.15 10.21 15.96
CA GLU A 117 8.12 10.44 16.98
C GLU A 117 8.78 10.90 18.28
N GLN A 118 7.95 11.34 19.23
CA GLN A 118 8.44 11.82 20.54
C GLN A 118 9.30 10.77 21.27
N THR A 119 8.99 9.49 21.10
CA THR A 119 9.64 8.36 21.76
C THR A 119 10.80 7.76 20.98
N GLY A 120 11.09 8.26 19.77
CA GLY A 120 12.22 7.82 18.96
C GLY A 120 11.89 7.67 17.48
N TRP A 121 12.50 6.66 16.85
CA TRP A 121 12.33 6.39 15.43
C TRP A 121 11.56 5.08 15.24
N TYR A 122 10.59 5.11 14.33
CA TYR A 122 9.98 3.90 13.80
C TYR A 122 10.13 3.86 12.27
N TYR A 123 9.95 2.69 11.72
CA TYR A 123 10.10 2.38 10.31
C TYR A 123 8.78 1.82 9.79
N SER A 124 8.52 2.05 8.52
CA SER A 124 7.38 1.44 7.83
C SER A 124 7.80 0.91 6.48
N GLN A 125 7.25 -0.24 6.10
CA GLN A 125 7.20 -0.73 4.73
C GLN A 125 5.75 -0.78 4.32
N THR A 126 5.42 -0.28 3.14
CA THR A 126 4.07 -0.29 2.62
C THR A 126 4.07 -0.80 1.18
N THR A 127 3.19 -1.75 0.92
CA THR A 127 2.80 -2.15 -0.42
C THR A 127 1.39 -1.64 -0.67
N VAL A 128 1.20 -0.95 -1.78
CA VAL A 128 -0.11 -0.47 -2.24
C VAL A 128 -0.42 -1.13 -3.58
N SER A 129 -1.48 -1.91 -3.63
CA SER A 129 -2.01 -2.47 -4.87
C SER A 129 -3.29 -1.72 -5.25
N ILE A 130 -3.40 -1.27 -6.50
CA ILE A 130 -4.55 -0.48 -6.99
C ILE A 130 -5.05 -1.11 -8.29
N ALA A 131 -6.31 -1.53 -8.32
CA ALA A 131 -6.99 -2.03 -9.50
C ALA A 131 -8.11 -1.09 -9.91
N PHE A 132 -8.31 -0.94 -11.23
CA PHE A 132 -9.44 -0.21 -11.78
C PHE A 132 -10.37 -1.16 -12.53
N GLY A 133 -11.61 -1.33 -12.07
CA GLY A 133 -12.57 -2.26 -12.62
C GLY A 133 -12.62 -3.61 -11.89
N PRO A 134 -13.21 -4.64 -12.52
CA PRO A 134 -13.44 -5.95 -11.91
C PRO A 134 -12.14 -6.64 -11.49
N THR A 135 -12.17 -7.29 -10.32
CA THR A 135 -11.06 -8.10 -9.79
C THR A 135 -11.55 -9.45 -9.29
N ALA A 136 -10.76 -10.50 -9.47
CA ALA A 136 -10.90 -11.76 -8.75
C ALA A 136 -10.24 -11.67 -7.35
N PRO A 137 -10.63 -12.54 -6.38
CA PRO A 137 -10.05 -12.54 -5.03
C PRO A 137 -8.52 -12.65 -4.99
N ASP A 138 -7.91 -13.29 -5.98
CA ASP A 138 -6.48 -13.54 -6.10
C ASP A 138 -5.75 -12.50 -6.98
N THR A 139 -6.43 -11.46 -7.47
CA THR A 139 -5.86 -10.47 -8.41
C THR A 139 -4.53 -9.91 -7.89
N PHE A 140 -4.48 -9.49 -6.62
CA PHE A 140 -3.28 -8.92 -6.02
C PHE A 140 -2.26 -9.95 -5.54
N LEU A 141 -2.55 -11.25 -5.60
CA LEU A 141 -1.58 -12.31 -5.31
C LEU A 141 -0.69 -12.63 -6.51
N GLY A 142 -1.12 -12.25 -7.71
CA GLY A 142 -0.37 -12.42 -8.95
C GLY A 142 0.78 -11.42 -9.14
N ALA A 143 1.46 -11.55 -10.29
CA ALA A 143 2.47 -10.61 -10.73
C ALA A 143 1.82 -9.32 -11.29
N PRO A 144 2.17 -8.13 -10.77
CA PRO A 144 1.63 -6.86 -11.26
C PRO A 144 2.12 -6.53 -12.67
N PRO A 145 1.25 -6.04 -13.58
CA PRO A 145 1.69 -5.57 -14.89
C PRO A 145 2.48 -4.25 -14.79
N HIS A 146 2.28 -3.50 -13.71
CA HIS A 146 3.02 -2.28 -13.40
C HIS A 146 3.51 -2.29 -11.96
N THR A 147 4.83 -2.17 -11.77
CA THR A 147 5.45 -2.06 -10.46
C THR A 147 6.21 -0.74 -10.35
N ILE A 148 5.98 -0.01 -9.26
CA ILE A 148 6.85 1.08 -8.83
C ILE A 148 7.54 0.64 -7.54
N ASP A 149 8.87 0.60 -7.55
CA ASP A 149 9.65 0.37 -6.33
C ASP A 149 10.30 1.67 -5.87
N GLU A 150 9.75 2.24 -4.82
CA GLU A 150 10.35 3.34 -4.08
C GLU A 150 11.09 2.85 -2.83
N ARG A 151 11.28 1.56 -2.57
CA ARG A 151 12.05 1.18 -1.37
C ARG A 151 13.47 1.72 -1.48
N ALA A 152 13.94 2.31 -0.39
CA ALA A 152 15.27 2.87 -0.26
C ALA A 152 15.98 2.24 0.93
N ARG A 153 17.32 2.31 0.94
CA ARG A 153 18.09 1.93 2.12
C ARG A 153 17.83 2.95 3.24
N LEU A 154 17.13 2.53 4.28
CA LEU A 154 16.88 3.35 5.46
C LEU A 154 18.10 3.33 6.38
N ARG A 155 18.56 4.52 6.80
CA ARG A 155 19.68 4.71 7.72
C ARG A 155 19.26 4.52 9.17
#